data_AF-A0A1N7LTH1-F1
#
_entry.id   AF-A0A1N7LTH1-F1
#
_cell.length_a   1.000
_cell.length_b   1.000
_cell.length_c   1.000
_cell.angle_alpha   90.00
_cell.angle_beta   90.00
_cell.angle_gamma   90.00
#
_symmetry.space_group_name_H-M   'P 1'
#
loop_
_entity.id
_entity.type
_entity.pdbx_description
1 polymer ?
#
loop_
_entity_poly.entity_id
_entity_poly.type
_entity_poly.pdbx_seq_one_letter_code
_entity_poly.pdbx_strand_id
1 'polypeptide(L)'
;MRATLAWIGDRLPPSLYFLLAGNSAPSLNGDHDMTETNGPLARLRKAFRSLEDLPEVIPVAWRPGDATDPLPVETASVDDIAIAIVAANAELSAAIQRSSALEKLHRLAREAGAVGTDRALDAALKREGR
;
A
#
# COMPACT_ATOMS: atom_id res chain seq x y z
N MET A 1 -22.83 -30.95 5.50
CA MET A 1 -21.40 -30.65 5.20
C MET A 1 -21.30 -29.16 4.89
N ARG A 2 -20.70 -28.36 5.78
CA ARG A 2 -20.58 -26.90 5.63
C ARG A 2 -19.15 -26.60 5.19
N ALA A 3 -18.96 -26.17 3.95
CA ALA A 3 -17.67 -25.71 3.46
C ALA A 3 -17.41 -24.30 4.02
N THR A 4 -16.50 -24.19 4.97
CA THR A 4 -15.89 -22.93 5.41
C THR A 4 -14.97 -22.43 4.29
N LEU A 5 -15.42 -21.45 3.50
CA LEU A 5 -14.49 -20.67 2.68
C LEU A 5 -13.65 -19.81 3.62
N ALA A 6 -12.40 -20.23 3.83
CA ALA A 6 -11.38 -19.40 4.45
C ALA A 6 -11.12 -18.20 3.54
N TRP A 7 -11.47 -17.02 4.05
CA TRP A 7 -11.20 -15.72 3.44
C TRP A 7 -9.68 -15.53 3.31
N ILE A 8 -9.21 -15.16 2.11
CA ILE A 8 -7.79 -14.93 1.76
C ILE A 8 -7.35 -13.57 2.33
N GLY A 9 -7.46 -13.41 3.65
CA GLY A 9 -7.05 -12.21 4.36
C GLY A 9 -6.16 -12.49 5.56
N ASP A 10 -5.81 -13.76 5.82
CA ASP A 10 -4.92 -14.09 6.93
C ASP A 10 -3.49 -14.30 6.44
N ARG A 11 -2.71 -13.24 6.64
CA ARG A 11 -1.24 -13.14 6.58
C ARG A 11 -0.58 -13.35 5.21
N LEU A 12 -0.70 -12.34 4.35
CA LEU A 12 0.38 -12.00 3.43
C LEU A 12 1.22 -10.87 4.05
N PRO A 13 2.57 -11.00 4.10
CA PRO A 13 3.44 -9.91 4.51
C PRO A 13 3.22 -8.68 3.62
N PRO A 14 3.37 -7.45 4.15
CA PRO A 14 3.11 -6.21 3.41
C PRO A 14 3.78 -6.14 2.03
N SER A 15 4.94 -6.76 1.87
CA SER A 15 5.71 -6.84 0.63
C SER A 15 4.97 -7.49 -0.54
N LEU A 16 3.98 -8.36 -0.29
CA LEU A 16 3.25 -9.07 -1.35
C LEU A 16 2.02 -8.31 -1.88
N TYR A 17 1.58 -7.23 -1.22
CA TYR A 17 0.52 -6.37 -1.78
C TYR A 17 0.98 -5.62 -3.03
N PHE A 18 2.26 -5.24 -3.10
CA PHE A 18 2.82 -4.53 -4.24
C PHE A 18 2.92 -5.42 -5.50
N LEU A 19 3.04 -6.74 -5.33
CA LEU A 19 3.17 -7.69 -6.44
C LEU A 19 1.83 -7.92 -7.18
N LEU A 20 0.69 -7.82 -6.49
CA LEU A 20 -0.65 -7.92 -7.11
C LEU A 20 -1.10 -6.61 -7.78
N ALA A 21 -0.52 -5.47 -7.41
CA ALA A 21 -0.90 -4.16 -7.91
C ALA A 21 -0.31 -3.81 -9.30
N GLY A 22 0.47 -4.72 -9.92
CA GLY A 22 0.97 -4.53 -11.29
C GLY A 22 1.99 -3.39 -11.47
N ASN A 23 2.49 -2.79 -10.39
CA ASN A 23 3.58 -1.83 -10.47
C ASN A 23 4.92 -2.58 -10.47
N SER A 24 5.39 -2.96 -11.65
CA SER A 24 6.81 -3.18 -11.85
C SER A 24 7.52 -1.85 -11.63
N ALA A 25 8.18 -1.69 -10.48
CA ALA A 25 9.16 -0.62 -10.32
C ALA A 25 10.24 -0.79 -11.41
N PRO A 26 10.71 0.29 -12.05
CA PRO A 26 11.78 0.18 -13.02
C PRO A 26 13.03 -0.32 -12.31
N SER A 27 13.49 -1.50 -12.72
CA SER A 27 14.82 -2.03 -12.38
C SER A 27 15.87 -1.10 -12.98
N LEU A 28 16.41 -0.19 -12.18
CA LEU A 28 17.57 0.61 -12.57
C LEU A 28 18.83 -0.19 -12.19
N ASN A 29 19.26 -1.08 -13.08
CA ASN A 29 20.58 -1.68 -12.99
C ASN A 29 21.62 -0.67 -13.48
N GLY A 30 22.47 -0.22 -12.56
CA GLY A 30 23.71 0.51 -12.84
C GLY A 30 24.49 0.70 -11.54
N ASP A 31 25.53 -0.11 -11.34
CA ASP A 31 26.60 0.02 -10.31
C ASP A 31 26.25 -0.10 -8.82
N HIS A 32 25.13 -0.75 -8.45
CA HIS A 32 24.87 -1.16 -7.05
C HIS A 32 25.53 -2.52 -6.73
N ASP A 33 26.86 -2.61 -6.75
CA ASP A 33 27.57 -3.83 -6.37
C ASP A 33 28.63 -3.50 -5.30
N MET A 34 28.48 -4.11 -4.11
CA MET A 34 29.36 -4.10 -2.92
C MET A 34 29.13 -3.10 -1.77
N THR A 35 28.48 -1.93 -1.93
CA THR A 35 28.25 -1.00 -0.78
C THR A 35 26.93 -1.21 -0.04
N GLU A 36 25.91 -1.79 -0.68
CA GLU A 36 24.58 -1.95 -0.08
C GLU A 36 24.54 -2.88 1.13
N THR A 37 25.35 -3.96 1.14
CA THR A 37 25.29 -4.95 2.24
C THR A 37 25.96 -4.50 3.53
N ASN A 38 26.72 -3.39 3.50
CA ASN A 38 27.46 -2.87 4.66
C ASN A 38 27.22 -1.38 4.95
N GLY A 39 26.35 -0.72 4.18
CA GLY A 39 25.97 0.69 4.39
C GLY A 39 25.30 0.93 5.75
N PRO A 40 25.30 2.18 6.27
CA PRO A 40 24.67 2.51 7.55
C PRO A 40 23.21 2.05 7.64
N LEU A 41 22.43 2.23 6.57
CA LEU A 41 21.03 1.82 6.50
C LEU A 41 20.87 0.30 6.58
N ALA A 42 21.65 -0.47 5.80
CA ALA A 42 21.60 -1.92 5.83
C ALA A 42 22.03 -2.50 7.19
N ARG A 43 23.02 -1.88 7.84
CA ARG A 43 23.41 -2.22 9.22
C ARG A 43 22.25 -1.96 10.19
N LEU A 44 21.51 -0.86 10.02
CA LEU A 44 20.35 -0.53 10.84
C LEU A 44 19.21 -1.53 10.63
N ARG A 45 18.86 -1.88 9.39
CA ARG A 45 17.85 -2.91 9.08
C ARG A 45 18.22 -4.27 9.67
N LYS A 46 19.50 -4.66 9.60
CA LYS A 46 20.00 -5.91 10.20
C LYS A 46 19.94 -5.91 11.72
N ALA A 47 20.21 -4.76 12.35
CA ALA A 47 20.16 -4.63 13.81
C ALA A 47 18.71 -4.61 14.35
N PHE A 48 17.76 -4.05 13.59
CA PHE A 48 16.37 -3.91 14.01
C PHE A 48 15.42 -4.52 12.97
N ARG A 49 14.87 -5.70 13.29
CA ARG A 49 13.90 -6.39 12.43
C ARG A 49 12.69 -5.53 12.04
N SER A 50 12.25 -4.63 12.93
CA SER A 50 11.13 -3.71 12.65
C SER A 50 11.41 -2.70 11.55
N LEU A 51 12.65 -2.57 11.09
CA LEU A 51 13.07 -1.66 10.04
C LEU A 51 13.36 -2.38 8.71
N GLU A 52 13.05 -3.67 8.60
CA GLU A 52 13.25 -4.43 7.35
C GLU A 52 12.53 -3.77 6.16
N ASP A 53 11.33 -3.27 6.37
CA ASP A 53 10.50 -2.59 5.36
C ASP A 53 10.77 -1.07 5.26
N LEU A 54 11.74 -0.53 6.01
CA LEU A 54 12.10 0.90 5.91
C LEU A 54 12.60 1.16 4.48
N PRO A 55 12.03 2.08 3.69
CA PRO A 55 12.48 2.33 2.32
C PRO A 55 13.89 2.92 2.26
N GLU A 56 14.53 2.85 1.09
CA GLU A 56 15.83 3.50 0.85
C GLU A 56 15.68 4.98 0.53
N VAL A 57 14.54 5.34 -0.08
CA VAL A 57 14.20 6.69 -0.48
C VAL A 57 12.78 7.03 -0.02
N ILE A 58 12.59 8.26 0.46
CA ILE A 58 11.29 8.85 0.73
C ILE A 58 10.72 9.33 -0.61
N PRO A 59 9.53 8.83 -1.03
CA PRO A 59 8.89 9.24 -2.27
C PRO A 59 8.60 10.75 -2.32
N VAL A 60 8.69 11.33 -3.52
CA VAL A 60 8.34 12.74 -3.76
C VAL A 60 6.93 13.08 -3.30
N ALA A 61 5.97 12.17 -3.51
CA ALA A 61 4.58 12.36 -3.12
C ALA A 61 4.37 12.56 -1.61
N TRP A 62 5.34 12.17 -0.78
CA TRP A 62 5.31 12.34 0.66
C TRP A 62 6.03 13.59 1.16
N ARG A 63 6.55 14.39 0.23
CA ARG A 63 7.26 15.63 0.51
C ARG A 63 6.40 16.85 0.14
N PRO A 64 6.63 18.00 0.79
CA PRO A 64 5.86 19.20 0.54
C PRO A 64 6.20 19.84 -0.82
N GLY A 65 5.19 20.45 -1.44
CA GLY A 65 5.30 21.57 -2.38
C GLY A 65 6.11 21.32 -3.66
N ASP A 66 7.41 21.58 -3.57
CA ASP A 66 8.36 21.76 -4.68
C ASP A 66 9.39 20.64 -4.80
N ALA A 67 9.26 19.60 -3.97
CA ALA A 67 10.05 18.39 -4.09
C ALA A 67 9.95 17.80 -5.51
N THR A 68 11.08 17.77 -6.24
CA THR A 68 11.16 17.12 -7.55
C THR A 68 11.74 15.72 -7.48
N ASP A 69 12.61 15.48 -6.49
CA ASP A 69 13.40 14.25 -6.41
C ASP A 69 13.12 13.46 -5.11
N PRO A 70 13.12 12.11 -5.19
CA PRO A 70 13.07 11.27 -4.00
C PRO A 70 14.23 11.59 -3.05
N LEU A 71 13.96 11.61 -1.75
CA LEU A 71 14.95 11.95 -0.73
C LEU A 71 15.55 10.66 -0.13
N PRO A 72 16.85 10.38 -0.28
CA PRO A 72 17.46 9.22 0.36
C PRO A 72 17.33 9.27 1.88
N VAL A 73 16.91 8.15 2.49
CA VAL A 73 16.71 8.05 3.95
C VAL A 73 18.01 8.31 4.71
N GLU A 74 19.16 7.97 4.14
CA GLU A 74 20.48 8.25 4.73
C GLU A 74 20.77 9.74 4.89
N THR A 75 20.12 10.59 4.09
CA THR A 75 20.28 12.06 4.10
C THR A 75 19.06 12.80 4.66
N ALA A 76 17.98 12.08 4.97
CA ALA A 76 16.74 12.66 5.46
C ALA A 76 16.92 13.16 6.90
N SER A 77 16.42 14.37 7.17
CA SER A 77 16.35 14.87 8.54
C SER A 77 15.23 14.19 9.33
N VAL A 78 15.25 14.36 10.66
CA VAL A 78 14.16 13.87 11.53
C VAL A 78 12.82 14.51 11.14
N ASP A 79 12.83 15.78 10.74
CA ASP A 79 11.62 16.50 10.30
C ASP A 79 11.11 15.95 8.96
N ASP A 80 12.00 15.61 8.03
CA ASP A 80 11.61 14.95 6.77
C ASP A 80 10.93 13.60 7.02
N ILE A 81 11.44 12.82 7.97
CA ILE A 81 10.83 11.56 8.39
C ILE A 81 9.46 11.82 9.04
N ALA A 82 9.32 12.83 9.89
CA ALA A 82 8.05 13.17 10.52
C ALA A 82 6.98 13.56 9.48
N ILE A 83 7.36 14.35 8.47
CA ILE A 83 6.48 14.72 7.36
C ILE A 83 6.11 13.49 6.53
N ALA A 84 7.09 12.63 6.21
CA ALA A 84 6.86 11.41 5.46
C ALA A 84 5.89 10.46 6.18
N ILE A 85 5.97 10.34 7.51
CA ILE A 85 5.03 9.55 8.32
C ILE A 85 3.60 10.09 8.17
N VAL A 86 3.40 11.41 8.23
CA VAL A 86 2.06 12.01 8.06
C VAL A 86 1.51 11.72 6.68
N ALA A 87 2.32 11.87 5.63
CA ALA A 87 1.90 11.60 4.27
C ALA A 87 1.57 10.11 4.02
N ALA A 88 2.42 9.19 4.49
CA ALA A 88 2.18 7.76 4.39
C ALA A 88 0.88 7.35 5.11
N ASN A 89 0.60 7.92 6.29
CA ASN A 89 -0.64 7.67 7.02
C ASN A 89 -1.87 8.22 6.29
N ALA A 90 -1.75 9.37 5.61
CA ALA A 90 -2.82 9.91 4.79
C ALA A 90 -3.13 8.98 3.60
N GLU A 91 -2.09 8.44 2.94
CA GLU A 91 -2.24 7.48 1.85
C GLU A 91 -2.90 6.18 2.33
N LEU A 92 -2.45 5.63 3.47
CA LEU A 92 -3.07 4.46 4.09
C LEU A 92 -4.55 4.71 4.42
N SER A 93 -4.86 5.87 4.99
CA SER A 93 -6.24 6.26 5.32
C SER A 93 -7.12 6.33 4.08
N ALA A 94 -6.62 6.91 2.99
CA ALA A 94 -7.32 6.97 1.71
C ALA A 94 -7.51 5.57 1.09
N ALA A 95 -6.53 4.66 1.24
CA ALA A 95 -6.67 3.27 0.79
C ALA A 95 -7.76 2.52 1.58
N ILE A 96 -7.79 2.67 2.92
CA ILE A 96 -8.83 2.09 3.78
C ILE A 96 -10.21 2.61 3.38
N GLN A 97 -10.37 3.93 3.22
CA GLN A 97 -11.64 4.54 2.81
C GLN A 97 -12.13 3.99 1.46
N ARG A 98 -11.22 3.85 0.48
CA ARG A 98 -11.55 3.25 -0.82
C ARG A 98 -11.99 1.79 -0.67
N SER A 99 -11.28 0.98 0.12
CA SER A 99 -11.67 -0.40 0.39
C SER A 99 -13.05 -0.50 1.04
N SER A 100 -13.30 0.29 2.08
CA SER A 100 -14.60 0.32 2.77
C SER A 100 -15.74 0.77 1.85
N ALA A 101 -15.50 1.70 0.92
CA ALA A 101 -16.48 2.11 -0.07
C ALA A 101 -16.84 0.96 -1.04
N LEU A 102 -15.83 0.20 -1.50
CA LEU A 102 -16.03 -0.98 -2.34
C LEU A 102 -16.79 -2.10 -1.61
N GLU A 103 -16.45 -2.36 -0.35
CA GLU A 103 -17.17 -3.33 0.50
C GLU A 103 -18.64 -2.94 0.67
N LYS A 104 -18.90 -1.64 0.90
CA LYS A 104 -20.26 -1.12 1.02
C LYS A 104 -21.04 -1.29 -0.28
N LEU A 105 -20.44 -0.96 -1.43
CA LEU A 105 -21.06 -1.16 -2.74
C LEU A 105 -21.38 -2.63 -2.99
N HIS A 106 -20.43 -3.52 -2.73
CA HIS A 106 -20.62 -4.96 -2.87
C HIS A 106 -21.77 -5.45 -1.99
N ARG A 107 -21.81 -5.02 -0.71
CA ARG A 107 -22.91 -5.38 0.20
C ARG A 107 -24.27 -4.91 -0.32
N LEU A 108 -24.38 -3.66 -0.77
CA LEU A 108 -25.63 -3.12 -1.32
C LEU A 108 -26.10 -3.90 -2.55
N ALA A 109 -25.18 -4.28 -3.44
CA ALA A 109 -25.49 -5.11 -4.60
C ALA A 109 -26.00 -6.51 -4.17
N ARG A 110 -25.36 -7.16 -3.19
CA ARG A 110 -25.79 -8.47 -2.67
C ARG A 110 -27.16 -8.42 -2.00
N GLU A 111 -27.43 -7.38 -1.20
CA GLU A 111 -28.74 -7.14 -0.60
C GLU A 111 -29.83 -6.93 -1.67
N ALA A 112 -29.47 -6.39 -2.84
CA ALA A 112 -30.36 -6.27 -3.99
C ALA A 112 -30.58 -7.60 -4.77
N GLY A 113 -29.89 -8.67 -4.37
CA GLY A 113 -29.95 -9.99 -5.00
C GLY A 113 -28.91 -10.22 -6.11
N ALA A 114 -27.91 -9.35 -6.26
CA ALA A 114 -26.88 -9.51 -7.29
C ALA A 114 -25.98 -10.74 -7.06
N VAL A 115 -25.59 -11.39 -8.15
CA VAL A 115 -24.76 -12.60 -8.18
C VAL A 115 -23.60 -12.48 -9.18
N GLY A 116 -22.47 -13.11 -8.84
CA GLY A 116 -21.35 -13.33 -9.76
C GLY A 116 -20.93 -12.11 -10.60
N THR A 117 -21.32 -12.13 -11.88
CA THR A 117 -20.93 -11.17 -12.92
C THR A 117 -21.89 -9.98 -13.08
N ASP A 118 -22.88 -9.85 -12.19
CA ASP A 118 -23.81 -8.72 -12.21
C ASP A 118 -23.08 -7.38 -12.02
N ARG A 119 -23.62 -6.34 -12.64
CA ARG A 119 -23.13 -4.96 -12.47
C ARG A 119 -23.53 -4.45 -11.08
N ALA A 120 -22.54 -4.37 -10.18
CA ALA A 120 -22.76 -4.02 -8.78
C ALA A 120 -23.42 -2.64 -8.59
N LEU A 121 -23.04 -1.64 -9.39
CA LEU A 121 -23.63 -0.30 -9.32
C LEU A 121 -25.11 -0.30 -9.69
N ASP A 122 -25.47 -0.94 -10.81
CA ASP A 122 -26.86 -1.02 -11.28
C ASP A 122 -27.75 -1.75 -10.26
N ALA A 123 -27.24 -2.82 -9.66
CA ALA A 123 -27.95 -3.57 -8.63
C ALA A 123 -28.15 -2.74 -7.34
N ALA A 124 -27.11 -2.03 -6.89
CA ALA A 124 -27.21 -1.16 -5.72
C ALA A 124 -28.22 -0.01 -5.94
N LEU A 125 -28.24 0.61 -7.13
CA LEU A 125 -29.22 1.64 -7.49
C LEU A 125 -30.66 1.12 -7.49
N LYS A 126 -30.90 -0.11 -7.97
CA LYS A 126 -32.22 -0.77 -7.92
C LYS A 126 -32.72 -1.03 -6.49
N ARG A 127 -31.82 -1.08 -5.51
CA ARG A 127 -32.17 -1.17 -4.08
C ARG A 127 -32.47 0.21 -3.50
N GLU A 128 -31.74 1.24 -3.89
CA GLU A 128 -31.93 2.60 -3.37
C GLU A 128 -33.26 3.23 -3.81
N GLY A 129 -33.72 2.92 -5.02
CA GLY A 129 -35.03 3.38 -5.53
C GLY A 129 -36.23 2.56 -5.08
N ARG A 130 -36.07 1.64 -4.11
CA ARG A 130 -37.11 0.72 -3.63
C ARG A 130 -37.46 1.01 -2.16
#